data_AF-A0A3D5KQC1-F1
#
_entry.id   AF-A0A3D5KQC1-F1
#
_cell.length_a   1.000
_cell.length_b   1.000
_cell.length_c   1.000
_cell.angle_alpha   90.00
_cell.angle_beta   90.00
_cell.angle_gamma   90.00
#
_symmetry.space_group_name_H-M   'P 1'
#
loop_
_entity.id
_entity.type
_entity.pdbx_description
1 polymer ?
#
loop_
_entity_poly.entity_id
_entity_poly.type
_entity_poly.pdbx_seq_one_letter_code
_entity_poly.pdbx_strand_id
1 'polypeptide(L)' 'DYVIVGAFKGRPNAEHYSNGLNKMAFTSDFGYLTERNVWYVYIAQTDNIDDAKSERDKYRKLKIFRDAWLLTVHK' A
#
# COMPACT_ATOMS: atom_id res chain seq x y z
N ASP A 1 4.87 -0.50 -9.99
CA ASP A 1 5.04 -1.10 -8.65
C ASP A 1 4.32 -0.30 -7.58
N TYR A 2 3.72 -0.99 -6.60
CA TYR A 2 2.99 -0.39 -5.49
C TYR A 2 3.63 -0.77 -4.15
N VAL A 3 3.77 0.20 -3.24
CA VAL A 3 4.19 -0.02 -1.85
C VAL A 3 2.95 -0.26 -0.99
N ILE A 4 2.68 -1.52 -0.67
CA ILE A 4 1.50 -1.98 0.06
C ILE A 4 1.73 -1.90 1.56
N VAL A 5 0.74 -1.37 2.28
CA VAL A 5 0.74 -1.24 3.74
C VAL A 5 -0.41 -2.00 4.40
N GLY A 6 -1.37 -2.48 3.62
CA GLY A 6 -2.49 -3.28 4.13
C GLY A 6 -3.20 -4.06 3.04
N ALA A 7 -3.80 -5.19 3.40
CA ALA A 7 -4.64 -6.00 2.52
C ALA A 7 -5.87 -6.50 3.30
N PHE A 8 -7.04 -6.36 2.69
CA PHE A 8 -8.34 -6.54 3.33
C PHE A 8 -9.29 -7.30 2.42
N LYS A 9 -10.21 -8.09 3.00
CA LYS A 9 -11.25 -8.79 2.23
C LYS A 9 -12.37 -7.87 1.75
N GLY A 10 -12.67 -6.82 2.52
CA GLY A 10 -13.77 -5.90 2.23
C GLY A 10 -13.28 -4.51 1.85
N ARG A 11 -13.90 -3.92 0.83
CA ARG A 11 -13.68 -2.53 0.42
C ARG A 11 -13.79 -1.54 1.59
N PRO A 12 -14.82 -1.60 2.47
CA PRO A 12 -14.97 -0.62 3.54
C PRO A 12 -13.77 -0.59 4.51
N ASN A 13 -13.12 -1.74 4.72
CA ASN A 13 -11.96 -1.83 5.60
C ASN A 13 -10.72 -1.20 4.97
N ALA A 14 -10.48 -1.43 3.68
CA ALA A 14 -9.38 -0.82 2.95
C ALA A 14 -9.56 0.71 2.87
N GLU A 15 -10.78 1.16 2.59
CA GLU A 15 -11.13 2.58 2.55
C GLU A 15 -10.97 3.25 3.92
N HIS A 16 -11.48 2.64 4.99
CA HIS A 16 -11.32 3.15 6.35
C HIS A 16 -9.84 3.25 6.75
N TYR A 17 -9.04 2.23 6.41
CA TYR A 17 -7.60 2.23 6.69
C TYR A 17 -6.87 3.34 5.92
N SER A 18 -7.11 3.47 4.62
CA SER A 18 -6.57 4.56 3.77
C SER A 18 -6.96 5.94 4.32
N ASN A 19 -8.23 6.14 4.67
CA ASN A 19 -8.70 7.39 5.27
C ASN A 19 -7.99 7.70 6.60
N GLY A 20 -7.69 6.68 7.41
CA GLY A 20 -6.89 6.83 8.63
C GLY A 20 -5.47 7.29 8.35
N LEU A 21 -4.81 6.73 7.34
CA LEU A 21 -3.47 7.14 6.92
C LEU A 21 -3.44 8.56 6.37
N ASN A 22 -4.42 8.93 5.54
CA ASN A 22 -4.57 10.28 5.01
C ASN A 22 -4.75 11.32 6.12
N LYS A 23 -5.50 10.99 7.18
CA LYS A 23 -5.62 11.85 8.39
C LYS A 23 -4.31 11.99 9.17
N MET A 24 -3.41 11.03 9.06
CA MET A 24 -2.06 11.07 9.65
C MET A 24 -1.02 11.73 8.72
N ALA A 25 -1.48 12.42 7.65
CA ALA A 25 -0.66 13.07 6.63
C ALA A 25 0.19 12.11 5.77
N PHE A 26 -0.13 10.81 5.74
CA PHE A 26 0.40 9.89 4.74
C PHE A 26 -0.51 9.92 3.52
N THR A 27 0.04 10.19 2.33
CA THR A 27 -0.73 10.04 1.08
C THR A 27 -0.95 8.56 0.83
N SER A 28 -2.20 8.12 0.75
CA SER A 28 -2.56 6.72 0.55
C SER A 28 -3.84 6.57 -0.27
N ASP A 29 -3.91 5.46 -1.00
CA ASP A 29 -5.07 5.06 -1.80
C ASP A 29 -5.22 3.54 -1.78
N PHE A 30 -6.29 3.01 -2.36
CA PHE A 30 -6.60 1.58 -2.35
C PHE A 30 -7.07 1.06 -3.71
N GLY A 31 -6.73 -0.19 -3.99
CA GLY A 31 -7.11 -0.88 -5.21
C GLY A 31 -7.68 -2.27 -4.92
N TYR A 32 -8.30 -2.88 -5.93
CA TYR A 32 -8.80 -4.24 -5.85
C TYR A 32 -7.97 -5.16 -6.74
N LEU A 33 -7.41 -6.21 -6.15
CA LEU A 33 -6.67 -7.25 -6.85
C LEU A 33 -7.61 -8.43 -7.07
N THR A 34 -8.16 -8.52 -8.29
CA THR A 34 -9.13 -9.53 -8.71
C THR A 34 -8.58 -10.95 -8.58
N GLU A 35 -7.32 -11.18 -8.96
CA GLU A 35 -6.65 -12.49 -8.91
C GLU A 35 -6.67 -13.14 -7.51
N ARG A 36 -6.59 -12.31 -6.47
CA ARG A 36 -6.56 -12.77 -5.08
C ARG A 36 -7.86 -12.43 -4.33
N ASN A 37 -8.80 -11.75 -4.99
CA ASN A 37 -10.04 -11.26 -4.40
C ASN A 37 -9.78 -10.46 -3.10
N VAL A 38 -8.83 -9.52 -3.14
CA VAL A 38 -8.46 -8.68 -1.99
C VAL A 38 -8.36 -7.21 -2.36
N TRP A 39 -8.73 -6.35 -1.42
CA TRP A 39 -8.51 -4.91 -1.47
C TRP A 39 -7.18 -4.58 -0.82
N TYR A 40 -6.27 -3.93 -1.54
CA TYR A 40 -4.96 -3.53 -1.03
C TYR A 40 -4.91 -2.01 -0.83
N VAL A 41 -4.17 -1.56 0.17
CA VAL A 41 -3.90 -0.14 0.43
C VAL A 41 -2.43 0.13 0.19
N TYR A 42 -2.14 1.17 -0.57
CA TYR A 42 -0.78 1.58 -0.94
C TYR A 42 -0.53 3.05 -0.60
N ILE A 43 0.72 3.37 -0.32
CA ILE A 43 1.18 4.73 0.03
C ILE A 43 2.10 5.35 -1.02
N ALA A 44 2.58 4.54 -1.95
CA ALA A 44 3.37 4.98 -3.07
C ALA A 44 3.13 4.07 -4.28
N GLN A 45 3.15 4.68 -5.46
CA GLN A 45 3.12 4.02 -6.75
C GLN A 45 4.25 4.62 -7.60
N THR A 46 5.05 3.77 -8.22
CA THR A 46 6.13 4.18 -9.12
C THR A 46 6.29 3.15 -10.23
N ASP A 47 6.79 3.59 -11.38
CA ASP A 47 7.08 2.72 -12.52
C ASP A 47 8.49 2.10 -12.43
N ASN A 48 9.26 2.46 -11.39
CA ASN A 48 10.60 1.94 -11.13
C ASN A 48 10.66 1.13 -9.83
N ILE A 49 11.05 -0.14 -9.96
CA ILE A 49 11.14 -1.09 -8.85
C ILE A 49 12.15 -0.66 -7.78
N ASP A 50 13.24 0.02 -8.14
CA ASP A 50 14.27 0.42 -7.18
C ASP A 50 13.84 1.64 -6.35
N ASP A 51 13.03 2.52 -6.94
CA ASP A 51 12.38 3.60 -6.21
C ASP A 51 11.32 3.04 -5.25
N ALA A 52 10.57 2.02 -5.68
CA ALA A 52 9.57 1.36 -4.83
C ALA A 52 10.23 0.69 -3.61
N LYS A 53 11.35 -0.01 -3.80
CA LYS A 53 12.15 -0.60 -2.70
C LYS A 53 12.64 0.48 -1.74
N SER A 54 13.19 1.57 -2.28
CA SER A 54 13.69 2.69 -1.49
C SER A 54 12.59 3.32 -0.63
N GLU A 55 11.40 3.57 -1.20
CA GLU A 55 10.26 4.08 -0.46
C GLU A 55 9.78 3.10 0.61
N ARG A 56 9.59 1.83 0.27
CA ARG A 56 9.24 0.79 1.25
C ARG A 56 10.22 0.78 2.43
N ASP A 57 11.51 0.84 2.17
CA ASP A 57 12.53 0.78 3.21
C ASP A 57 12.56 2.05 4.08
N LYS A 58 12.19 3.22 3.52
CA LYS A 58 11.91 4.42 4.32
C LYS A 58 10.72 4.20 5.26
N TYR A 59 9.60 3.69 4.73
CA TYR A 59 8.38 3.50 5.52
C TYR A 59 8.52 2.39 6.57
N ARG A 60 9.25 1.31 6.30
CA ARG A 60 9.51 0.22 7.27
C ARG A 60 10.24 0.67 8.54
N LYS A 61 10.90 1.83 8.52
CA LYS A 61 11.49 2.45 9.72
C LYS A 61 10.42 2.95 10.70
N LEU A 62 9.22 3.26 10.20
CA LEU A 62 8.07 3.62 11.01
C LEU A 62 7.40 2.34 11.51
N LYS A 63 7.18 2.24 12.83
CA LYS A 63 6.59 1.04 13.46
C LYS A 63 5.25 0.64 12.84
N ILE A 64 4.47 1.61 12.36
CA ILE A 64 3.15 1.41 11.76
C ILE A 64 3.19 0.73 10.38
N PHE A 65 4.34 0.75 9.69
CA PHE A 65 4.52 0.18 8.34
C PHE A 65 5.61 -0.88 8.30
N ARG A 66 5.90 -1.52 9.44
CA ARG A 66 6.95 -2.55 9.55
C ARG A 66 6.75 -3.68 8.55
N ASP A 67 5.48 -4.02 8.29
CA ASP A 67 5.09 -5.10 7.39
C ASP A 67 4.79 -4.64 5.97
N ALA A 68 5.19 -3.41 5.60
CA ALA A 68 5.00 -2.92 4.24
C ALA A 68 5.75 -3.82 3.23
N TRP A 69 5.13 -4.10 2.08
CA TRP A 69 5.67 -4.97 1.04
C TRP A 69 5.39 -4.41 -0.36
N LEU A 70 5.96 -5.01 -1.41
CA LEU A 70 5.82 -4.52 -2.79
C LEU A 70 4.87 -5.41 -3.58
N LEU A 71 3.94 -4.79 -4.29
CA LEU A 71 3.13 -5.44 -5.30
C LEU A 71 3.54 -4.96 -6.69
N THR A 72 4.09 -5.88 -7.49
CA THR A 72 4.34 -5.67 -8.92
C THR A 72 3.15 -6.21 -9.70
N VAL A 73 2.49 -5.35 -10.45
CA VAL A 73 1.40 -5.73 -11.37
C VAL A 73 2.00 -5.77 -12.77
N HIS A 74 2.20 -6.97 -13.31
CA HIS A 74 2.60 -7.12 -14.71
C HIS A 74 1.35 -6.86 -15.58
N LYS A 75 1.47 -5.93 -16.54
CA LYS A 75 0.43 -5.70 -17.55
C LYS A 75 0.48 -6.77 -18.63
#